data_AF-X1SUF4-F1
#
_entry.id   AF-X1SUF4-F1
#
_cell.length_a   1.000
_cell.length_b   1.000
_cell.length_c   1.000
_cell.angle_alpha   90.00
_cell.angle_beta   90.00
_cell.angle_gamma   90.00
#
_symmetry.space_group_name_H-M   'P 1'
#
loop_
_entity.id
_entity.type
_entity.pdbx_description
1 polymer ?
#
loop_
_entity_poly.entity_id
_entity_poly.type
_entity_poly.pdbx_seq_one_letter_code
_entity_poly.pdbx_strand_id
1 'polypeptide(L)'
;MQKKSLELLEQVLKIINSYDFALTLRQIYYQLIVRQIIRQPKTGKEAVSIYKKLSRVCVIGRDEGLLPEEAFTDNLRAIDKPGAWLDLNEFMETVKRSYNKDKWDNQPKYLEIWTEKDALRSVLTEITYPYDV
;
A
#
# COMPACT_ATOMS: atom_id res chain seq x y z
N MET A 1 -0.78 -26.18 7.22
CA MET A 1 -1.89 -25.24 6.91
C MET A 1 -3.18 -25.99 6.58
N GLN A 2 -4.38 -25.43 6.84
CA GLN A 2 -5.65 -26.04 6.40
C GLN A 2 -5.85 -25.84 4.88
N LYS A 3 -6.48 -26.78 4.17
CA LYS A 3 -6.71 -26.72 2.70
C LYS A 3 -7.31 -25.39 2.23
N LYS A 4 -8.33 -24.89 2.92
CA LYS A 4 -8.98 -23.60 2.61
C LYS A 4 -8.04 -22.38 2.74
N SER A 5 -7.05 -22.44 3.64
CA SER A 5 -6.06 -21.37 3.79
C SER A 5 -5.09 -21.36 2.61
N LEU A 6 -4.71 -22.54 2.13
CA LEU A 6 -3.84 -22.67 0.95
C LEU A 6 -4.54 -22.15 -0.32
N GLU A 7 -5.79 -22.54 -0.53
CA GLU A 7 -6.62 -22.02 -1.63
C GLU A 7 -6.74 -20.49 -1.57
N LEU A 8 -6.91 -19.90 -0.38
CA LEU A 8 -6.95 -18.45 -0.22
C LEU A 8 -5.59 -17.80 -0.55
N LEU A 9 -4.47 -18.40 -0.13
CA LEU A 9 -3.14 -17.89 -0.46
C LEU A 9 -2.88 -17.89 -1.96
N GLU A 10 -3.27 -18.94 -2.68
CA GLU A 10 -3.15 -18.98 -4.14
C GLU A 10 -3.93 -17.85 -4.82
N GLN A 11 -5.13 -17.54 -4.31
CA GLN A 11 -5.92 -16.42 -4.82
C GLN A 11 -5.28 -15.06 -4.51
N VAL A 12 -4.70 -14.91 -3.32
CA VAL A 12 -3.95 -13.71 -2.94
C VAL A 12 -2.73 -13.53 -3.86
N LEU A 13 -1.98 -14.61 -4.13
CA LEU A 13 -0.82 -14.58 -5.02
C LEU A 13 -1.23 -14.18 -6.45
N LYS A 14 -2.34 -14.71 -6.97
CA LYS A 14 -2.88 -14.29 -8.28
C LYS A 14 -3.26 -12.82 -8.32
N ILE A 15 -3.81 -12.28 -7.23
CA ILE A 15 -4.12 -10.86 -7.14
C ILE A 15 -2.83 -10.05 -7.16
N ILE A 16 -1.86 -10.39 -6.32
CA ILE A 16 -0.56 -9.71 -6.25
C ILE A 16 0.13 -9.69 -7.60
N ASN A 17 0.21 -10.84 -8.29
CA ASN A 17 0.85 -10.96 -9.60
C ASN A 17 0.11 -10.22 -10.73
N SER A 18 -1.08 -9.67 -10.46
CA SER A 18 -1.82 -8.84 -11.43
C SER A 18 -1.54 -7.33 -11.29
N TYR A 19 -0.63 -6.94 -10.40
CA TYR A 19 -0.19 -5.56 -10.22
C TYR A 19 1.32 -5.47 -10.28
N ASP A 20 1.83 -4.40 -10.89
CA ASP A 20 3.26 -4.12 -10.98
C ASP A 20 3.82 -3.38 -9.75
N PHE A 21 3.01 -3.21 -8.70
CA PHE A 21 3.37 -2.50 -7.47
C PHE A 21 2.86 -3.23 -6.22
N ALA A 22 3.52 -2.97 -5.08
CA ALA A 22 3.18 -3.57 -3.80
C ALA A 22 1.78 -3.14 -3.31
N LEU A 23 1.01 -4.10 -2.80
CA LEU A 23 -0.36 -3.88 -2.35
C LEU A 23 -0.46 -3.83 -0.82
N THR A 24 -1.34 -2.99 -0.32
CA THR A 24 -1.77 -3.05 1.08
C THR A 24 -2.68 -4.24 1.32
N LEU A 25 -2.70 -4.74 2.56
CA LEU A 25 -3.65 -5.79 2.97
C LEU A 25 -5.12 -5.38 2.71
N ARG A 26 -5.43 -4.08 2.84
CA ARG A 26 -6.76 -3.53 2.55
C ARG A 26 -7.10 -3.59 1.06
N GLN A 27 -6.16 -3.26 0.18
CA GLN A 27 -6.36 -3.39 -1.28
C GLN A 27 -6.61 -4.86 -1.66
N ILE A 28 -5.80 -5.79 -1.13
CA ILE A 28 -5.99 -7.25 -1.35
C ILE A 28 -7.37 -7.70 -0.86
N TYR A 29 -7.80 -7.27 0.33
CA TYR A 29 -9.13 -7.56 0.87
C TYR A 29 -10.25 -7.11 -0.07
N TYR A 30 -10.17 -5.89 -0.61
CA TYR A 30 -11.19 -5.41 -1.54
C TYR A 30 -11.17 -6.17 -2.86
N GLN A 31 -9.99 -6.51 -3.39
CA GLN A 31 -9.88 -7.34 -4.60
C GLN A 31 -10.54 -8.71 -4.42
N LEU A 32 -10.37 -9.34 -3.26
CA LEU A 32 -11.01 -10.63 -2.93
C LEU A 32 -12.55 -10.53 -2.89
N ILE A 33 -13.10 -9.39 -2.43
CA ILE A 33 -14.55 -9.15 -2.43
C ILE A 33 -15.06 -8.91 -3.85
N VAL A 34 -14.40 -8.04 -4.62
CA VAL A 34 -14.80 -7.70 -6.00
C VAL A 34 -14.80 -8.95 -6.87
N ARG A 35 -13.81 -9.82 -6.69
CA ARG A 35 -13.69 -11.11 -7.41
C ARG A 35 -14.57 -12.22 -6.82
N GLN A 36 -15.41 -11.91 -5.83
CA GLN A 36 -16.34 -12.84 -5.16
C GLN A 36 -15.67 -14.07 -4.52
N ILE A 37 -14.36 -14.03 -4.27
CA ILE A 37 -13.61 -15.08 -3.57
C ILE A 37 -13.98 -15.06 -2.08
N ILE A 38 -14.19 -13.87 -1.53
CA ILE A 38 -14.73 -13.65 -0.19
C ILE A 38 -16.09 -12.98 -0.32
N ARG A 39 -17.08 -13.49 0.42
CA ARG A 39 -18.41 -12.87 0.48
C ARG A 39 -18.31 -11.46 1.07
N GLN A 40 -19.01 -10.51 0.46
CA GLN A 40 -19.18 -9.17 1.04
C GLN A 40 -19.81 -9.27 2.44
N PRO A 41 -19.19 -8.69 3.48
CA PRO A 41 -19.70 -8.77 4.85
C PRO A 41 -21.03 -8.02 4.98
N LYS A 42 -21.95 -8.55 5.80
CA LYS A 42 -23.24 -7.92 6.08
C LYS A 42 -23.17 -6.94 7.24
N THR A 43 -22.15 -7.08 8.10
CA THR A 43 -21.97 -6.27 9.30
C THR A 43 -20.51 -5.86 9.46
N GLY A 44 -20.27 -4.78 10.22
CA GLY A 44 -18.90 -4.36 10.55
C GLY A 44 -18.13 -5.45 11.32
N LYS A 45 -18.79 -6.21 12.20
CA LYS A 45 -18.15 -7.31 12.94
C LYS A 45 -17.68 -8.43 12.02
N GLU A 46 -18.49 -8.80 11.01
CA GLU A 46 -18.08 -9.78 9.99
C GLU A 46 -16.88 -9.27 9.20
N ALA A 47 -16.90 -8.00 8.76
CA ALA A 47 -15.81 -7.39 8.02
C ALA A 47 -14.49 -7.47 8.78
N VAL A 48 -14.50 -7.09 10.07
CA VAL A 48 -13.31 -7.13 10.95
C VAL A 48 -12.80 -8.56 11.13
N SER A 49 -13.70 -9.54 11.33
CA SER A 49 -13.33 -10.94 11.50
C SER A 49 -12.66 -11.52 10.26
N ILE A 50 -13.26 -11.30 9.08
CA ILE A 50 -12.71 -11.73 7.79
C ILE A 50 -11.34 -11.07 7.55
N TYR A 51 -11.24 -9.77 7.79
CA TYR A 51 -9.99 -9.02 7.63
C TYR A 51 -8.88 -9.55 8.53
N LYS A 52 -9.17 -9.80 9.81
CA LYS A 52 -8.20 -10.40 10.76
C LYS A 52 -7.76 -11.79 10.31
N LYS A 53 -8.68 -12.60 9.77
CA LYS A 53 -8.35 -13.93 9.23
C LYS A 53 -7.45 -13.81 8.01
N LEU A 54 -7.75 -12.91 7.08
CA LEU A 54 -6.90 -12.64 5.91
C LEU A 54 -5.50 -12.18 6.33
N SER A 55 -5.42 -11.22 7.26
CA SER A 55 -4.15 -10.74 7.83
C SER A 55 -3.28 -11.90 8.33
N ARG A 56 -3.86 -12.77 9.16
CA ARG A 56 -3.15 -13.92 9.73
C ARG A 56 -2.69 -14.91 8.66
N VAL A 57 -3.53 -15.18 7.65
CA VAL A 57 -3.17 -16.09 6.55
C VAL A 57 -2.04 -15.51 5.71
N CYS A 58 -2.09 -14.22 5.36
CA CYS A 58 -1.02 -13.58 4.59
C CYS A 58 0.31 -13.55 5.35
N VAL A 59 0.30 -13.32 6.68
CA VAL A 59 1.52 -13.40 7.50
C VAL A 59 2.13 -14.80 7.43
N ILE A 60 1.33 -15.84 7.68
CA ILE A 60 1.81 -17.23 7.58
C ILE A 60 2.34 -17.54 6.17
N GLY A 61 1.64 -17.09 5.12
CA GLY A 61 2.07 -17.30 3.74
C GLY A 61 3.41 -16.62 3.42
N ARG A 62 3.70 -15.46 4.00
CA ARG A 62 4.99 -14.78 3.86
C ARG A 62 6.09 -15.49 4.64
N ASP A 63 5.81 -15.86 5.89
CA ASP A 63 6.76 -16.61 6.75
C ASP A 63 7.15 -17.97 6.14
N GLU A 64 6.23 -18.62 5.42
CA GLU A 64 6.46 -19.89 4.71
C GLU A 64 7.02 -19.69 3.28
N GLY A 65 7.23 -18.46 2.81
CA GLY A 65 7.76 -18.16 1.47
C GLY A 65 6.79 -18.40 0.31
N LEU A 66 5.50 -18.57 0.60
CA LEU A 66 4.43 -18.76 -0.40
C LEU A 66 3.95 -17.43 -1.00
N LEU A 67 4.16 -16.33 -0.29
CA LEU A 67 3.87 -14.98 -0.73
C LEU A 67 5.15 -14.12 -0.66
N PRO A 68 5.50 -13.38 -1.72
CA PRO A 68 6.67 -12.51 -1.71
C PRO A 68 6.49 -11.37 -0.70
N GLU A 69 7.52 -11.11 0.11
CA GLU A 69 7.50 -10.10 1.18
C GLU A 69 7.35 -8.69 0.59
N GLU A 70 8.05 -8.45 -0.51
CA GLU A 70 8.14 -7.22 -1.29
C GLU A 70 6.86 -6.82 -2.02
N ALA A 71 5.92 -7.77 -2.17
CA ALA A 71 4.63 -7.49 -2.78
C ALA A 71 3.63 -6.81 -1.84
N PHE A 72 3.99 -6.62 -0.56
CA PHE A 72 3.15 -5.99 0.44
C PHE A 72 3.69 -4.62 0.83
N THR A 73 2.79 -3.64 0.98
CA THR A 73 3.13 -2.34 1.59
C THR A 73 2.20 -2.04 2.77
N ASP A 74 2.73 -1.39 3.82
CA ASP A 74 1.96 -0.88 4.96
C ASP A 74 2.19 0.62 5.11
N ASN A 75 1.33 1.39 4.44
CA ASN A 75 1.43 2.86 4.40
C ASN A 75 1.15 3.53 5.76
N LEU A 76 0.67 2.78 6.76
CA LEU A 76 0.34 3.34 8.09
C LEU A 76 1.49 3.21 9.09
N ARG A 77 2.53 2.42 8.78
CA ARG A 77 3.71 2.27 9.64
C ARG A 77 4.78 3.26 9.22
N ALA A 78 4.82 4.39 9.92
CA ALA A 78 5.96 5.30 9.85
C ALA A 78 7.05 4.82 10.83
N ILE A 79 8.30 4.87 10.40
CA ILE A 79 9.44 4.68 11.31
C ILE A 79 9.55 5.95 12.16
N ASP A 80 9.28 5.82 13.46
CA ASP A 80 9.47 6.90 14.42
C ASP A 80 10.93 6.92 14.90
N LYS A 81 11.80 7.53 14.09
CA LYS A 81 13.22 7.71 14.39
C LYS A 81 13.68 9.07 13.87
N PRO A 82 14.48 9.83 14.63
CA PRO A 82 15.14 11.02 14.10
C PRO A 82 15.96 10.69 12.85
N GLY A 83 15.95 11.60 11.87
CA GLY A 83 16.87 11.53 10.74
C GLY A 83 18.32 11.53 11.24
N ALA A 84 19.10 10.54 10.82
CA ALA A 84 20.51 10.40 11.20
C ALA A 84 21.29 9.86 10.00
N TRP A 85 22.47 10.42 9.77
CA TRP A 85 23.37 10.11 8.66
C TRP A 85 24.78 9.95 9.19
N LEU A 86 25.58 9.09 8.55
CA LEU A 86 26.96 8.80 8.89
C LEU A 86 27.88 9.98 8.57
N ASP A 87 27.62 10.66 7.45
CA ASP A 87 28.41 11.80 7.00
C ASP A 87 27.60 12.78 6.12
N LEU A 88 28.28 13.85 5.68
CA LEU A 88 27.68 14.88 4.83
C LEU A 88 27.28 14.35 3.45
N ASN A 89 28.00 13.37 2.89
CA ASN A 89 27.66 12.82 1.58
C ASN A 89 26.34 12.04 1.65
N GLU A 90 26.14 11.25 2.70
CA GLU A 90 24.88 10.55 2.93
C GLU A 90 23.72 11.52 3.15
N PHE A 91 23.94 12.60 3.91
CA PHE A 91 22.93 13.65 4.06
C PHE A 91 22.60 14.35 2.73
N MET A 92 23.60 14.62 1.88
CA MET A 92 23.40 15.24 0.58
C MET A 92 22.52 14.38 -0.36
N GLU A 93 22.59 13.05 -0.27
CA GLU A 93 21.68 12.17 -1.01
C GLU A 93 20.21 12.31 -0.55
N THR A 94 19.96 12.62 0.72
CA THR A 94 18.61 13.00 1.18
C THR A 94 18.23 14.36 0.61
N VAL A 95 19.09 15.37 0.72
CA VAL A 95 18.83 16.74 0.25
C VAL A 95 18.48 16.76 -1.25
N LYS A 96 19.22 16.01 -2.08
CA LYS A 96 18.96 15.90 -3.53
C LYS A 96 17.56 15.41 -3.85
N ARG A 97 17.02 14.49 -3.03
CA ARG A 97 15.68 13.90 -3.23
C ARG A 97 14.56 14.74 -2.62
N SER A 98 14.86 15.50 -1.56
CA SER A 98 13.85 16.33 -0.87
C SER A 98 13.74 17.74 -1.42
N TYR A 99 14.80 18.28 -2.02
CA TYR A 99 14.79 19.63 -2.55
C TYR A 99 13.94 19.72 -3.82
N ASN A 100 12.80 20.39 -3.70
CA ASN A 100 11.97 20.81 -4.82
C ASN A 100 11.77 22.32 -4.72
N LYS A 101 11.83 23.01 -5.87
CA LYS A 101 11.31 24.38 -5.95
C LYS A 101 9.80 24.31 -6.04
N ASP A 102 9.12 25.18 -5.31
CA ASP A 102 7.69 25.40 -5.45
C ASP A 102 7.39 25.83 -6.90
N LYS A 103 6.63 25.02 -7.63
CA LYS A 103 6.29 25.27 -9.04
C LYS A 103 5.15 26.29 -9.18
N TRP A 104 4.44 26.56 -8.08
CA TRP A 104 3.24 27.39 -8.02
C TRP A 104 3.51 28.81 -7.53
N ASP A 105 4.69 29.10 -6.97
CA ASP A 105 5.10 30.41 -6.44
C ASP A 105 4.80 31.59 -7.39
N ASN A 106 4.89 31.38 -8.71
CA ASN A 106 4.66 32.43 -9.72
C ASN A 106 3.40 32.18 -10.57
N GLN A 107 2.50 31.29 -10.14
CA GLN A 107 1.27 30.98 -10.86
C GLN A 107 0.10 31.84 -10.35
N PRO A 108 -0.81 32.31 -11.24
CA PRO A 108 -1.93 33.17 -10.83
C PRO A 108 -3.01 32.43 -10.03
N LYS A 109 -2.96 31.10 -9.96
CA LYS A 109 -3.95 30.23 -9.32
C LYS A 109 -3.25 29.04 -8.67
N TYR A 110 -3.71 28.64 -7.49
CA TYR A 110 -3.29 27.43 -6.80
C TYR A 110 -4.24 26.27 -7.14
N LEU A 111 -3.71 25.08 -7.39
CA LEU A 111 -4.48 23.89 -7.75
C LEU A 111 -4.36 22.85 -6.64
N GLU A 112 -5.48 22.23 -6.28
CA GLU A 112 -5.51 21.13 -5.33
C GLU A 112 -6.28 19.95 -5.95
N ILE A 113 -5.80 18.73 -5.70
CA ILE A 113 -6.47 17.50 -6.12
C ILE A 113 -6.94 16.75 -4.86
N TRP A 114 -8.26 16.64 -4.73
CA TRP A 114 -8.89 15.98 -3.58
C TRP A 114 -9.39 14.60 -3.98
N THR A 115 -9.11 13.60 -3.15
CA THR A 115 -9.69 12.27 -3.26
C THR A 115 -10.27 11.86 -1.92
N GLU A 116 -11.52 11.38 -1.92
CA GLU A 116 -12.17 10.86 -0.72
C GLU A 116 -11.55 9.52 -0.28
N LYS A 117 -11.02 8.74 -1.24
CA LYS A 117 -10.56 7.37 -1.01
C LYS A 117 -9.04 7.29 -1.01
N ASP A 118 -8.46 7.08 0.19
CA ASP A 118 -7.03 6.88 0.40
C ASP A 118 -6.42 5.75 -0.47
N ALA A 119 -7.22 4.74 -0.83
CA ALA A 119 -6.78 3.67 -1.73
C ALA A 119 -6.37 4.16 -3.13
N LEU A 120 -6.84 5.35 -3.55
CA LEU A 120 -6.44 5.98 -4.83
C LEU A 120 -5.18 6.84 -4.69
N ARG A 121 -4.70 7.09 -3.47
CA ARG A 121 -3.55 7.96 -3.22
C ARG A 121 -2.34 7.51 -4.02
N SER A 122 -1.95 6.24 -3.96
CA SER A 122 -0.77 5.73 -4.67
C SER A 122 -0.84 5.91 -6.18
N VAL A 123 -2.03 5.77 -6.77
CA VAL A 123 -2.25 5.93 -8.22
C VAL A 123 -2.22 7.41 -8.62
N LEU A 124 -2.82 8.28 -7.80
CA LEU A 124 -2.83 9.73 -8.07
C LEU A 124 -1.43 10.31 -7.92
N THR A 125 -0.70 9.98 -6.85
CA THR A 125 0.62 10.55 -6.56
C THR A 125 1.65 10.28 -7.66
N GLU A 126 1.54 9.15 -8.37
CA GLU A 126 2.40 8.83 -9.51
C GLU A 126 2.26 9.87 -10.64
N ILE A 127 1.05 10.41 -10.82
CA ILE A 127 0.72 11.37 -11.88
C ILE A 127 0.89 12.80 -11.38
N THR A 128 0.50 13.11 -10.15
CA THR A 128 0.35 14.50 -9.66
C THR A 128 1.64 15.07 -9.07
N TYR A 129 2.48 14.27 -8.42
CA TYR A 129 3.74 14.74 -7.81
C TYR A 129 4.73 15.36 -8.80
N PRO A 130 4.89 14.87 -10.04
CA PRO A 130 5.68 15.55 -11.07
C PRO A 130 5.22 16.99 -11.36
N TYR A 131 4.00 17.38 -10.97
CA TYR A 131 3.43 18.72 -11.14
C TYR A 131 3.28 19.49 -9.82
N ASP A 132 3.79 18.96 -8.70
CA ASP A 132 3.71 19.63 -7.40
C ASP A 132 2.26 19.86 -6.93
N VAL A 133 1.37 18.88 -7.17
CA VAL A 133 -0.07 18.86 -6.76
C VAL A 133 -0.58 17.49 -6.34
#